data_AF-A0A9R0SRS1-F1
#
_entry.id   AF-A0A9R0SRS1-F1
#
_cell.length_a   1.000
_cell.length_b   1.000
_cell.length_c   1.000
_cell.angle_alpha   90.00
_cell.angle_beta   90.00
_cell.angle_gamma   90.00
#
_symmetry.space_group_name_H-M   'P 1'
#
loop_
_entity.id
_entity.type
_entity.pdbx_description
1 polymer ?
#
loop_
_entity_poly.entity_id
_entity_poly.type
_entity_poly.pdbx_seq_one_letter_code
_entity_poly.pdbx_strand_id
1 'polypeptide(L)'
;MLMPKDPNATIIMFNGLAWLFLGVPTSSSLLYPEEFGKMKAKAPDNFRVDYAISREETNAAGEKMYIQTRMAEYKDELWELLKKDNTYVYMCGLKGMEKGIDEIMLPLAAKEGIDWIEYRKQLKKSEQWNVEVY
;
A
#
# COMPACT_ATOMS: atom_id res chain seq x y z
N MET A 1 13.55 -14.29 -16.02
CA MET A 1 12.51 -15.02 -15.26
C MET A 1 13.27 -15.96 -14.35
N LEU A 2 13.22 -15.78 -13.03
CA LEU A 2 13.83 -16.75 -12.12
C LEU A 2 13.04 -18.04 -12.27
N MET A 3 13.59 -19.00 -12.99
CA MET A 3 13.00 -20.32 -13.07
C MET A 3 13.19 -21.02 -11.71
N PRO A 4 12.19 -21.78 -11.24
CA PRO A 4 12.36 -22.59 -10.03
C PRO A 4 13.58 -23.50 -10.18
N LYS A 5 14.41 -23.60 -9.14
CA LYS A 5 15.52 -24.56 -9.08
C LYS A 5 15.04 -26.01 -9.00
N ASP A 6 13.78 -26.22 -8.65
CA ASP A 6 13.13 -27.53 -8.59
C ASP A 6 12.21 -27.70 -9.81
N PRO A 7 12.48 -28.66 -10.71
CA PRO A 7 11.65 -28.93 -11.89
C PRO A 7 10.25 -29.49 -11.55
N ASN A 8 9.98 -29.88 -10.31
CA ASN A 8 8.67 -30.32 -9.82
C ASN A 8 7.94 -29.25 -8.98
N ALA A 9 8.51 -28.07 -8.81
CA ALA A 9 7.83 -27.00 -8.11
C ALA A 9 6.60 -26.56 -8.91
N THR A 10 5.41 -26.72 -8.33
CA THR A 10 4.21 -26.06 -8.82
C THR A 10 4.49 -24.57 -8.87
N ILE A 11 4.49 -24.00 -10.09
CA ILE A 11 4.60 -22.55 -10.26
C ILE A 11 3.30 -21.94 -9.75
N ILE A 12 3.29 -21.52 -8.48
CA ILE A 12 2.20 -20.72 -7.93
C ILE A 12 2.37 -19.31 -8.51
N MET A 13 1.58 -19.01 -9.53
CA MET A 13 1.51 -17.65 -10.08
C MET A 13 0.54 -16.83 -9.24
N PHE A 14 1.02 -15.72 -8.69
CA PHE A 14 0.16 -14.74 -8.04
C PHE A 14 -0.81 -14.15 -9.07
N ASN A 15 -2.11 -14.26 -8.82
CA ASN A 15 -3.18 -13.76 -9.69
C ASN A 15 -4.07 -12.70 -9.00
N GLY A 16 -3.71 -12.28 -7.79
CA GLY A 16 -4.39 -11.23 -7.06
C GLY A 16 -3.93 -9.84 -7.49
N LEU A 17 -4.31 -8.84 -6.70
CA LEU A 17 -3.80 -7.46 -6.81
C LEU A 17 -2.70 -7.25 -5.77
N ALA A 18 -1.53 -6.81 -6.22
CA ALA A 18 -0.48 -6.23 -5.39
C ALA A 18 -0.40 -4.73 -5.67
N TRP A 19 -0.50 -3.92 -4.62
CA TRP A 19 -0.48 -2.46 -4.74
C TRP A 19 0.55 -1.86 -3.79
N LEU A 20 1.60 -1.29 -4.36
CA LEU A 20 2.68 -0.64 -3.64
C LEU A 20 2.46 0.88 -3.57
N PHE A 21 2.53 1.43 -2.36
CA PHE A 21 2.73 2.85 -2.13
C PHE A 21 4.14 3.07 -1.59
N LEU A 22 4.95 3.88 -2.27
CA LEU A 22 6.34 4.15 -1.88
C LEU A 22 6.57 5.65 -1.71
N GLY A 23 6.80 6.08 -0.47
CA GLY A 23 7.09 7.47 -0.12
C GLY A 23 8.58 7.75 0.01
N VAL A 24 9.07 8.81 -0.65
CA VAL A 24 10.47 9.24 -0.62
C VAL A 24 10.57 10.77 -0.60
N PRO A 25 11.71 11.36 -0.19
CA PRO A 25 11.89 12.79 -0.25
C PRO A 25 12.02 13.33 -1.69
N THR A 26 12.77 12.66 -2.54
CA THR A 26 13.12 13.11 -3.91
C THR A 26 13.06 11.96 -4.91
N SER A 27 12.94 12.26 -6.20
CA SER A 27 12.96 11.25 -7.27
C SER A 27 14.26 10.44 -7.26
N SER A 28 15.39 11.09 -6.92
CA SER A 28 16.70 10.42 -6.79
C SER A 28 16.77 9.43 -5.62
N SER A 29 15.83 9.48 -4.68
CA SER A 29 15.74 8.57 -3.54
C SER A 29 14.75 7.42 -3.79
N LEU A 30 14.10 7.36 -4.97
CA LEU A 30 13.26 6.23 -5.34
C LEU A 30 14.11 4.97 -5.44
N LEU A 31 13.80 4.01 -4.59
CA LEU A 31 14.47 2.71 -4.59
C LEU A 31 13.80 1.80 -5.62
N TYR A 32 14.61 1.16 -6.47
CA TYR A 32 14.19 0.17 -7.47
C TYR A 32 13.07 0.61 -8.45
N PRO A 33 13.06 1.87 -8.95
CA PRO A 33 11.98 2.36 -9.81
C PRO A 33 11.92 1.62 -11.16
N GLU A 34 13.07 1.15 -11.67
CA GLU A 34 13.12 0.38 -12.91
C GLU A 34 12.49 -1.01 -12.75
N GLU A 35 12.75 -1.68 -11.63
CA GLU A 35 12.23 -3.01 -11.32
C GLU A 35 10.71 -2.95 -11.16
N PHE A 36 10.20 -2.00 -10.36
CA PHE A 36 8.76 -1.81 -10.21
C PHE A 36 8.09 -1.40 -11.53
N GLY A 37 8.76 -0.58 -12.35
CA GLY A 37 8.30 -0.26 -13.69
C GLY A 37 8.18 -1.50 -14.58
N LYS A 38 9.19 -2.38 -14.57
CA LYS A 38 9.16 -3.66 -15.30
C LYS A 38 8.06 -4.59 -14.78
N MET A 39 7.81 -4.63 -13.47
CA MET A 39 6.73 -5.42 -12.87
C MET A 39 5.35 -4.92 -13.35
N LYS A 40 5.13 -3.59 -13.31
CA LYS A 40 3.88 -2.97 -13.77
C LYS A 40 3.64 -3.21 -15.26
N ALA A 41 4.68 -3.07 -16.09
CA ALA A 41 4.59 -3.34 -17.53
C ALA A 41 4.29 -4.82 -17.84
N LYS A 42 4.81 -5.74 -17.02
CA LYS A 42 4.61 -7.19 -17.21
C LYS A 42 3.22 -7.66 -16.74
N ALA A 43 2.68 -7.08 -15.68
CA ALA A 43 1.43 -7.52 -15.07
C ALA A 43 0.55 -6.31 -14.67
N PRO A 44 0.06 -5.51 -15.65
CA PRO A 44 -0.62 -4.24 -15.38
C PRO A 44 -1.94 -4.41 -14.60
N ASP A 45 -2.60 -5.56 -14.74
CA ASP A 45 -3.86 -5.85 -14.03
C ASP A 45 -3.63 -6.39 -12.60
N ASN A 46 -2.42 -6.86 -12.29
CA ASN A 46 -2.08 -7.48 -11.01
C ASN A 46 -1.14 -6.64 -10.15
N PHE A 47 -0.41 -5.67 -10.74
CA PHE A 47 0.55 -4.85 -10.00
C PHE A 47 0.35 -3.35 -10.25
N ARG A 48 0.04 -2.64 -9.17
CA ARG A 48 -0.01 -1.18 -9.11
C ARG A 48 1.13 -0.65 -8.25
N VAL A 49 1.68 0.48 -8.66
CA VAL A 49 2.66 1.22 -7.88
C VAL A 49 2.36 2.71 -7.98
N ASP A 50 2.33 3.35 -6.82
CA ASP A 50 2.11 4.78 -6.63
C ASP A 50 3.25 5.35 -5.79
N TYR A 51 3.92 6.37 -6.34
CA TYR A 51 5.02 7.06 -5.67
C TYR A 51 4.50 8.33 -4.98
N ALA A 52 5.08 8.64 -3.82
CA ALA A 52 4.81 9.88 -3.09
C ALA A 52 6.12 10.64 -2.87
N ILE A 53 6.38 11.67 -3.67
CA ILE A 53 7.68 12.36 -3.70
C ILE A 53 7.56 13.72 -2.99
N SER A 54 7.75 13.69 -1.67
CA SER A 54 7.32 14.79 -0.77
C SER A 54 7.99 16.16 -0.98
N ARG A 55 9.14 16.24 -1.66
CA ARG A 55 9.82 17.53 -1.95
C ARG A 55 9.58 18.04 -3.37
N GLU A 56 8.94 17.25 -4.23
CA GLU A 56 8.78 17.54 -5.66
C GLU A 56 7.31 17.54 -6.10
N GLU A 57 6.43 16.89 -5.33
CA GLU A 57 5.01 16.76 -5.62
C GLU A 57 4.16 17.37 -4.50
N THR A 58 3.03 17.94 -4.90
CA THR A 58 1.97 18.38 -3.99
C THR A 58 0.62 17.87 -4.44
N ASN A 59 -0.30 17.65 -3.50
CA ASN A 59 -1.70 17.36 -3.84
C ASN A 59 -2.44 18.63 -4.32
N ALA A 60 -3.73 18.49 -4.64
CA ALA A 60 -4.58 19.60 -5.08
C ALA A 60 -4.73 20.74 -4.05
N ALA A 61 -4.49 20.47 -2.76
CA ALA A 61 -4.50 21.45 -1.69
C ALA A 61 -3.13 22.14 -1.46
N GLY A 62 -2.11 21.79 -2.25
CA GLY A 62 -0.74 22.31 -2.10
C GLY A 62 0.05 21.66 -0.97
N GLU A 63 -0.44 20.57 -0.39
CA GLU A 63 0.25 19.84 0.66
C GLU A 63 1.31 18.91 0.06
N LYS A 64 2.43 18.73 0.76
CA LYS A 64 3.50 17.82 0.33
C LYS A 64 2.96 16.41 0.13
N MET A 65 3.41 15.74 -0.93
CA MET A 65 3.02 14.38 -1.25
C MET A 65 3.74 13.35 -0.38
N TYR A 66 3.27 13.16 0.85
CA TYR A 66 3.63 12.00 1.67
C TYR A 66 2.77 10.79 1.33
N ILE A 67 3.11 9.61 1.87
CA ILE A 67 2.41 8.37 1.55
C ILE A 67 0.91 8.45 1.87
N GLN A 68 0.54 9.02 3.02
CA GLN A 68 -0.85 9.23 3.40
C GLN A 68 -1.56 10.21 2.46
N THR A 69 -0.85 11.22 1.96
CA THR A 69 -1.38 12.18 0.99
C THR A 69 -1.71 11.49 -0.34
N ARG A 70 -0.81 10.62 -0.83
CA ARG A 70 -1.04 9.83 -2.04
C ARG A 70 -2.15 8.81 -1.85
N MET A 71 -2.17 8.10 -0.72
CA MET A 71 -3.24 7.15 -0.40
C MET A 71 -4.60 7.83 -0.29
N ALA A 72 -4.67 9.09 0.15
CA ALA A 72 -5.91 9.85 0.23
C ALA A 72 -6.59 10.04 -1.15
N GLU A 73 -5.82 10.05 -2.24
CA GLU A 73 -6.34 10.11 -3.63
C GLU A 73 -7.12 8.84 -4.01
N TYR A 74 -6.82 7.72 -3.34
CA TYR A 74 -7.41 6.40 -3.59
C TYR A 74 -8.23 5.86 -2.41
N LYS A 75 -8.53 6.72 -1.43
CA LYS A 75 -9.02 6.29 -0.11
C LYS A 75 -10.27 5.42 -0.17
N ASP A 76 -11.21 5.74 -1.05
CA ASP A 76 -12.46 4.99 -1.18
C ASP A 76 -12.20 3.59 -1.77
N GLU A 77 -11.30 3.47 -2.75
CA GLU A 77 -10.88 2.17 -3.31
C GLU A 77 -10.11 1.34 -2.28
N LEU A 78 -9.19 1.96 -1.54
CA LEU A 78 -8.43 1.30 -0.48
C LEU A 78 -9.35 0.78 0.63
N TRP A 79 -10.38 1.54 0.98
CA TRP A 79 -11.39 1.13 1.96
C TRP A 79 -12.19 -0.08 1.48
N GLU A 80 -12.66 -0.08 0.24
CA GLU A 80 -13.35 -1.23 -0.35
C GLU A 80 -12.47 -2.48 -0.45
N LEU A 81 -11.18 -2.31 -0.75
CA LEU A 81 -10.23 -3.42 -0.71
C LEU A 81 -10.06 -3.96 0.70
N LEU A 82 -9.89 -3.08 1.69
CA LEU A 82 -9.65 -3.47 3.08
C LEU A 82 -10.79 -4.29 3.68
N LYS A 83 -12.03 -4.06 3.23
CA LYS A 83 -13.21 -4.83 3.65
C LYS A 83 -13.23 -6.29 3.17
N LYS A 84 -12.35 -6.69 2.24
CA LYS A 84 -12.32 -8.07 1.72
C LYS A 84 -11.45 -8.98 2.60
N ASP A 85 -11.93 -10.19 2.85
CA ASP A 85 -11.22 -11.20 3.65
C ASP A 85 -9.90 -11.67 3.04
N ASN A 86 -9.67 -11.40 1.75
CA ASN A 86 -8.45 -11.75 1.02
C ASN A 86 -7.49 -10.56 0.83
N THR A 87 -7.73 -9.44 1.50
CA THR A 87 -6.83 -8.28 1.48
C THR A 87 -5.90 -8.31 2.69
N TYR A 88 -4.62 -8.09 2.42
CA TYR A 88 -3.56 -8.05 3.42
C TYR A 88 -2.75 -6.76 3.24
N VAL A 89 -2.61 -6.02 4.34
CA VAL A 89 -1.84 -4.77 4.40
C VAL A 89 -0.51 -5.05 5.07
N TYR A 90 0.55 -4.54 4.44
CA TYR A 90 1.90 -4.55 4.98
C TYR A 90 2.41 -3.11 5.03
N MET A 91 2.91 -2.71 6.19
CA MET A 91 3.46 -1.38 6.42
C MET A 91 4.86 -1.51 6.99
N CYS A 92 5.84 -0.94 6.31
CA CYS A 92 7.24 -0.99 6.71
C CYS A 92 7.91 0.38 6.52
N GLY A 93 8.71 0.80 7.50
CA GLY A 93 9.47 2.05 7.42
C GLY A 93 9.80 2.66 8.78
N LEU A 94 10.02 3.97 8.80
CA LEU A 94 10.35 4.70 10.02
C LEU A 94 9.13 4.86 10.94
N LYS A 95 9.35 4.81 12.25
CA LYS A 95 8.33 5.16 13.25
C LYS A 95 7.64 6.48 12.95
N GLY A 96 6.31 6.46 13.02
CA GLY A 96 5.45 7.63 12.80
C GLY A 96 4.62 7.57 11.52
N MET A 97 4.97 6.70 10.55
CA MET A 97 4.20 6.57 9.31
C MET A 97 2.77 6.04 9.52
N GLU A 98 2.53 5.27 10.58
CA GLU A 98 1.22 4.68 10.89
C GLU A 98 0.12 5.75 11.11
N LYS A 99 0.49 6.90 11.69
CA LYS A 99 -0.47 7.94 12.07
C LYS A 99 -1.22 8.50 10.87
N GLY A 100 -0.51 8.76 9.76
CA GLY A 100 -1.12 9.29 8.55
C GLY A 100 -2.12 8.33 7.91
N ILE A 101 -1.95 7.02 8.10
CA ILE A 101 -2.87 6.02 7.56
C ILE A 101 -4.15 5.93 8.43
N ASP A 102 -4.05 6.11 9.75
CA ASP A 102 -5.23 6.22 10.59
C ASP A 102 -6.07 7.46 10.22
N GLU A 103 -5.43 8.59 9.93
CA GLU A 103 -6.09 9.84 9.54
C GLU A 103 -6.96 9.70 8.29
N ILE A 104 -6.55 8.88 7.31
CA ILE A 104 -7.34 8.64 6.09
C ILE A 104 -8.45 7.60 6.30
N MET A 105 -8.26 6.60 7.18
CA MET A 105 -9.20 5.48 7.36
C MET A 105 -10.32 5.80 8.36
N LEU A 106 -10.03 6.56 9.41
CA LEU A 106 -11.00 7.00 10.42
C LEU A 106 -12.30 7.58 9.82
N PRO A 107 -12.25 8.59 8.93
CA PRO A 107 -13.45 9.18 8.36
C PRO A 107 -14.21 8.22 7.41
N LEU A 108 -13.54 7.25 6.80
CA LEU A 108 -14.18 6.25 5.93
C LEU A 108 -14.95 5.21 6.74
N ALA A 109 -14.31 4.68 7.78
CA ALA A 109 -14.94 3.77 8.72
C ALA A 109 -16.16 4.43 9.39
N ALA A 110 -16.01 5.69 9.83
CA ALA A 110 -17.08 6.44 10.47
C ALA A 110 -18.31 6.63 9.55
N LYS A 111 -18.13 6.83 8.24
CA LYS A 111 -19.25 6.94 7.28
C LYS A 111 -20.09 5.66 7.21
N GLU A 112 -19.50 4.50 7.48
CA GLU A 112 -20.17 3.21 7.50
C GLU A 112 -20.57 2.76 8.92
N GLY A 113 -20.38 3.62 9.93
CA GLY A 113 -20.67 3.27 11.33
C GLY A 113 -19.71 2.23 11.91
N ILE A 114 -18.52 2.06 11.32
CA ILE A 114 -17.48 1.15 11.78
C ILE A 114 -16.51 1.92 12.68
N ASP A 115 -16.21 1.36 13.86
CA ASP A 115 -15.10 1.83 14.69
C ASP A 115 -13.77 1.36 14.08
N TRP A 116 -13.01 2.28 13.51
CA TRP A 116 -11.72 1.99 12.87
C TRP A 116 -10.73 1.31 13.81
N ILE A 117 -10.68 1.71 15.08
CA ILE A 117 -9.69 1.20 16.03
C ILE A 117 -10.00 -0.26 16.36
N GLU A 118 -11.27 -0.59 16.57
CA GLU A 118 -11.69 -1.98 16.77
C GLU A 118 -11.56 -2.81 15.49
N TYR A 119 -11.91 -2.25 14.33
CA TYR A 119 -11.77 -2.94 13.05
C TYR A 119 -10.30 -3.27 12.74
N ARG A 120 -9.39 -2.31 12.92
CA ARG A 120 -7.95 -2.54 12.76
C ARG A 120 -7.42 -3.58 13.75
N LYS A 121 -7.93 -3.64 14.98
CA LYS A 121 -7.58 -4.71 15.94
C LYS A 121 -8.02 -6.09 15.42
N GLN A 122 -9.18 -6.18 14.77
CA GLN A 122 -9.64 -7.42 14.14
C GLN A 122 -8.71 -7.82 12.97
N LEU A 123 -8.39 -6.87 12.08
CA LEU A 123 -7.45 -7.11 10.97
C LEU A 123 -6.06 -7.56 11.45
N LYS A 124 -5.57 -7.01 12.57
CA LYS A 124 -4.31 -7.46 13.19
C LYS A 124 -4.41 -8.90 13.69
N LYS A 125 -5.55 -9.28 14.31
CA LYS A 125 -5.78 -10.65 14.81
C LYS A 125 -5.94 -11.67 13.67
N SER A 126 -6.45 -11.25 12.52
CA SER A 126 -6.57 -12.09 11.32
C SER A 126 -5.34 -12.06 10.42
N GLU A 127 -4.23 -11.46 10.87
CA GLU A 127 -2.97 -11.32 10.11
C GLU A 127 -3.11 -10.51 8.80
N GLN A 128 -4.20 -9.75 8.65
CA GLN A 128 -4.46 -8.87 7.50
C GLN A 128 -3.86 -7.47 7.68
N TRP A 129 -3.36 -7.13 8.86
CA TRP A 129 -2.71 -5.85 9.15
C TRP A 129 -1.35 -6.06 9.81
N ASN A 130 -0.29 -5.98 9.01
CA ASN A 130 1.07 -6.31 9.41
C ASN A 130 1.93 -5.06 9.39
N VAL A 131 2.55 -4.73 10.52
CA VAL A 131 3.32 -3.48 10.68
C VAL A 131 4.69 -3.77 11.26
N GLU A 132 5.72 -3.29 10.56
CA GLU A 132 7.12 -3.37 10.96
C GLU A 132 7.77 -1.99 10.83
N VAL A 133 7.74 -1.21 11.92
CA VAL A 133 8.35 0.13 11.96
C VAL A 133 9.48 0.20 12.99
N TYR A 134 10.55 0.90 12.62
CA TYR A 134 11.78 1.02 13.43
C TYR A 134 12.12 2.46 13.83
#